data_AF-A0A7V6Z3G8-F1
#
_entry.id   AF-A0A7V6Z3G8-F1
#
_cell.length_a   1.000
_cell.length_b   1.000
_cell.length_c   1.000
_cell.angle_alpha   90.00
_cell.angle_beta   90.00
_cell.angle_gamma   90.00
#
_symmetry.space_group_name_H-M   'P 1'
#
loop_
_entity.id
_entity.type
_entity.pdbx_description
1 polymer ?
#
loop_
_entity_poly.entity_id
_entity_poly.type
_entity_poly.pdbx_seq_one_letter_code
_entity_poly.pdbx_strand_id
1 'polypeptide(L)'
;MASRQIIATTVFGPRAEDLGATFGSFRMVPDAELHVFVYNPQLPQNRIEGAHYHLVEPDAAFVSVRRDALFRRWTLPDRLQAEYALVVDGADAICLQALPRFEQLLRGASFAGAVEWTPPVRIMGQGSTSAYINAGVTFWHLPSSRTMREEIVARGRAHYRGPFDDQTTLNEVLHTKYFDQIVILPSQFNWRALYRKNFRSWRHNFRSWPRVDCLDGVYIYHNQHCVREVNEAIRRSAPLVRAELPGLPQDREPLSPAMLLWRRILNRLRYS
;
A
#
# COMPACT_ATOMS: atom_id res chain seq x y z
N MET A 1 -22.21 -0.51 18.29
CA MET A 1 -20.79 -0.29 18.63
C MET A 1 -20.02 -0.23 17.32
N ALA A 2 -19.07 0.68 17.17
CA ALA A 2 -18.28 0.76 15.93
C ALA A 2 -17.39 -0.48 15.80
N SER A 3 -17.33 -1.09 14.61
CA SER A 3 -16.46 -2.23 14.32
C SER A 3 -15.01 -1.90 14.58
N ARG A 4 -14.29 -2.83 15.22
CA ARG A 4 -12.87 -2.68 15.60
C ARG A 4 -11.98 -2.82 14.37
N GLN A 5 -11.10 -1.84 14.15
CA GLN A 5 -10.15 -1.83 13.04
C GLN A 5 -8.71 -1.65 13.54
N ILE A 6 -7.77 -2.32 12.88
CA ILE A 6 -6.35 -2.28 13.24
C ILE A 6 -5.48 -1.89 12.05
N ILE A 7 -4.32 -1.33 12.32
CA ILE A 7 -3.26 -1.13 11.34
C ILE A 7 -2.07 -1.95 11.78
N ALA A 8 -1.58 -2.82 10.91
CA ALA A 8 -0.54 -3.79 11.22
C ALA A 8 0.66 -3.67 10.28
N THR A 9 1.85 -3.91 10.83
CA THR A 9 3.08 -4.11 10.06
C THR A 9 3.86 -5.31 10.60
N THR A 10 4.65 -5.95 9.74
CA THR A 10 5.70 -6.89 10.15
C THR A 10 7.07 -6.24 9.97
N VAL A 11 7.99 -6.50 10.90
CA VAL A 11 9.35 -5.94 10.90
C VAL A 11 10.35 -6.96 11.42
N PHE A 12 11.59 -6.83 10.96
CA PHE A 12 12.71 -7.68 11.37
C PHE A 12 14.03 -6.95 11.22
N GLY A 13 15.03 -7.41 11.97
CA GLY A 13 16.37 -6.84 11.99
C GLY A 13 16.38 -5.39 12.49
N PRO A 14 17.40 -4.60 12.08
CA PRO A 14 17.59 -3.23 12.56
C PRO A 14 16.44 -2.28 12.23
N ARG A 15 15.71 -2.53 11.14
CA ARG A 15 14.59 -1.66 10.71
C ARG A 15 13.44 -1.60 11.71
N ALA A 16 13.37 -2.52 12.68
CA ALA A 16 12.40 -2.46 13.76
C ALA A 16 12.56 -1.21 14.65
N GLU A 17 13.75 -0.61 14.69
CA GLU A 17 14.04 0.59 15.50
C GLU A 17 13.66 1.91 14.79
N ASP A 18 13.41 1.88 13.47
CA ASP A 18 13.24 3.08 12.64
C ASP A 18 11.78 3.38 12.30
N LEU A 19 10.83 2.65 12.90
CA LEU A 19 9.40 2.71 12.52
C LEU A 19 8.73 4.05 12.81
N GLY A 20 9.28 4.85 13.72
CA GLY A 20 8.73 6.17 14.05
C GLY A 20 8.63 7.10 12.84
N ALA A 21 9.57 6.99 11.88
CA ALA A 21 9.60 7.83 10.68
C ALA A 21 8.62 7.38 9.58
N THR A 22 8.01 6.21 9.72
CA THR A 22 7.14 5.60 8.70
C THR A 22 5.85 5.13 9.33
N PHE A 23 5.83 3.94 9.92
CA PHE A 23 4.64 3.36 10.55
C PHE A 23 4.07 4.25 11.67
N GLY A 24 4.90 5.00 12.37
CA GLY A 24 4.48 5.95 13.41
C GLY A 24 3.55 7.08 12.91
N SER A 25 3.56 7.36 11.60
CA SER A 25 2.65 8.34 10.98
C SER A 25 1.19 7.87 11.00
N PHE A 26 0.91 6.57 11.07
CA PHE A 26 -0.46 6.03 11.08
C PHE A 26 -1.23 6.35 12.37
N ARG A 27 -0.59 6.94 13.40
CA ARG A 27 -1.27 7.48 14.59
C ARG A 27 -2.32 8.55 14.25
N MET A 28 -2.27 9.14 13.06
CA MET A 28 -3.30 10.08 12.59
C MET A 28 -4.63 9.41 12.20
N VAL A 29 -4.74 8.09 12.30
CA VAL A 29 -5.98 7.33 12.10
C VAL A 29 -6.52 6.94 13.49
N PRO A 30 -7.24 7.84 14.18
CA PRO A 30 -7.53 7.71 15.61
C PRO A 30 -8.42 6.50 15.95
N ASP A 31 -9.22 6.03 14.99
CA ASP A 31 -10.14 4.90 15.18
C ASP A 31 -9.48 3.53 14.98
N ALA A 32 -8.15 3.48 14.76
CA ALA A 32 -7.42 2.24 14.53
C ALA A 32 -6.29 2.01 15.53
N GLU A 33 -6.23 0.81 16.09
CA GLU A 33 -5.10 0.38 16.93
C GLU A 33 -3.88 0.05 16.06
N LEU A 34 -2.68 0.46 16.48
CA LEU A 34 -1.44 0.16 15.77
C LEU A 34 -0.80 -1.12 16.33
N HIS A 35 -0.50 -2.07 15.46
CA HIS A 35 0.12 -3.35 15.82
C HIS A 35 1.42 -3.58 15.05
N VAL A 36 2.51 -3.84 15.77
CA VAL A 36 3.82 -4.14 15.20
C VAL A 36 4.19 -5.58 15.54
N PHE A 37 4.28 -6.42 14.52
CA PHE A 37 4.73 -7.80 14.63
C PHE A 37 6.24 -7.89 14.36
N VAL A 38 7.00 -8.25 15.38
CA VAL A 38 8.46 -8.18 15.38
C VAL A 38 9.07 -9.58 15.33
N TYR A 39 9.82 -9.85 14.26
CA TYR A 39 10.61 -11.06 14.10
C TYR A 39 12.07 -10.84 14.52
N ASN A 40 12.25 -10.53 15.80
CA ASN A 40 13.56 -10.39 16.45
C ASN A 40 13.56 -11.18 17.77
N PRO A 41 14.74 -11.44 18.36
CA PRO A 41 14.82 -12.04 19.70
C PRO A 41 14.17 -11.18 20.79
N GLN A 42 14.10 -9.87 20.57
CA GLN A 42 13.60 -8.89 21.53
C GLN A 42 12.82 -7.78 20.81
N LEU A 43 11.91 -7.14 21.55
CA LEU A 43 11.17 -5.98 21.06
C LEU A 43 12.09 -4.77 20.89
N PRO A 44 11.80 -3.86 19.94
CA PRO A 44 12.62 -2.67 19.74
C PRO A 44 12.57 -1.75 20.97
N GLN A 45 13.65 -0.99 21.13
CA GLN A 45 13.77 0.04 22.17
C GLN A 45 13.00 1.30 21.77
N ASN A 46 13.09 1.69 20.50
CA ASN A 46 12.41 2.86 19.94
C ASN A 46 10.97 2.52 19.57
N ARG A 47 10.10 2.47 20.58
CA ARG A 47 8.68 2.16 20.39
C ARG A 47 7.86 3.39 20.02
N ILE A 48 6.91 3.19 19.12
CA ILE A 48 5.86 4.16 18.80
C ILE A 48 4.90 4.17 19.98
N GLU A 49 4.70 5.36 20.56
CA GLU A 49 3.74 5.59 21.62
C GLU A 49 2.32 5.17 21.19
N GLY A 50 1.64 4.40 22.04
CA GLY A 50 0.30 3.88 21.78
C GLY A 50 0.23 2.66 20.84
N ALA A 51 1.35 2.20 20.27
CA ALA A 51 1.38 0.99 19.46
C ALA A 51 1.59 -0.28 20.30
N HIS A 52 0.94 -1.36 19.90
CA HIS A 52 1.07 -2.69 20.49
C HIS A 52 2.14 -3.51 19.77
N TYR A 53 3.12 -4.02 20.50
CA TYR A 53 4.24 -4.78 19.96
C TYR A 53 4.10 -6.27 20.29
N HIS A 54 4.30 -7.10 19.28
CA HIS A 54 4.13 -8.55 19.37
C HIS A 54 5.41 -9.23 18.92
N LEU A 55 6.05 -10.02 19.80
CA LEU A 55 7.13 -10.90 19.37
C LEU A 55 6.55 -12.04 18.54
N VAL A 56 7.24 -12.36 17.45
CA VAL A 56 6.82 -13.39 16.52
C VAL A 56 7.96 -14.36 16.30
N GLU A 57 7.75 -15.61 16.71
CA GLU A 57 8.65 -16.70 16.40
C GLU A 57 8.61 -17.00 14.89
N PRO A 58 9.77 -17.05 14.22
CA PRO A 58 9.85 -17.46 12.82
C PRO A 58 9.40 -18.93 12.65
N ASP A 59 8.55 -19.17 11.66
CA ASP A 59 8.17 -20.48 11.16
C ASP A 59 9.27 -20.99 10.21
N ALA A 60 10.00 -22.02 10.65
CA ALA A 60 11.11 -22.60 9.90
C ALA A 60 10.70 -23.13 8.52
N ALA A 61 9.41 -23.42 8.27
CA ALA A 61 8.93 -23.84 6.95
C ALA A 61 9.09 -22.74 5.88
N PHE A 62 9.25 -21.48 6.28
CA PHE A 62 9.56 -20.38 5.36
C PHE A 62 11.06 -20.25 5.07
N VAL A 63 11.95 -21.01 5.71
CA VAL A 63 13.41 -21.01 5.47
C VAL A 63 14.14 -19.70 5.84
N SER A 64 13.46 -18.55 5.81
CA SER A 64 14.03 -17.26 6.21
C SER A 64 12.99 -16.37 6.90
N VAL A 65 13.46 -15.56 7.85
CA VAL A 65 12.65 -14.57 8.56
C VAL A 65 11.97 -13.60 7.59
N ARG A 66 12.69 -13.13 6.57
CA ARG A 66 12.13 -12.22 5.57
C ARG A 66 10.93 -12.83 4.86
N ARG A 67 11.05 -14.06 4.36
CA ARG A 67 9.96 -14.73 3.66
C ARG A 67 8.76 -14.93 4.58
N ASP A 68 9.00 -15.40 5.82
CA ASP A 68 7.94 -15.54 6.82
C ASP A 68 7.21 -14.20 7.04
N ALA A 69 7.96 -13.14 7.38
CA ALA A 69 7.40 -11.83 7.67
C ALA A 69 6.60 -11.24 6.50
N LEU A 70 7.00 -11.51 5.26
CA LEU A 70 6.29 -11.04 4.05
C LEU A 70 4.99 -11.79 3.80
N PHE A 71 4.90 -13.09 4.15
CA PHE A 71 3.68 -13.87 3.95
C PHE A 71 2.75 -13.83 5.16
N ARG A 72 3.23 -14.15 6.36
CA ARG A 72 2.37 -14.24 7.55
C ARG A 72 1.83 -12.88 8.02
N ARG A 73 2.30 -11.74 7.49
CA ARG A 73 1.72 -10.42 7.77
C ARG A 73 0.21 -10.33 7.58
N TRP A 74 -0.36 -11.17 6.72
CA TRP A 74 -1.80 -11.20 6.47
C TRP A 74 -2.58 -12.07 7.46
N THR A 75 -1.96 -13.06 8.10
CA THR A 75 -2.65 -13.94 9.07
C THR A 75 -2.33 -13.61 10.52
N LEU A 76 -1.24 -12.89 10.80
CA LEU A 76 -0.94 -12.40 12.15
C LEU A 76 -2.06 -11.53 12.76
N PRO A 77 -2.76 -10.65 12.00
CA PRO A 77 -3.96 -9.94 12.44
C PRO A 77 -5.06 -10.80 13.05
N ASP A 78 -5.17 -12.08 12.67
CA ASP A 78 -6.24 -12.98 13.14
C ASP A 78 -6.16 -13.23 14.65
N ARG A 79 -4.98 -13.04 15.25
CA ARG A 79 -4.75 -13.14 16.70
C ARG A 79 -5.43 -12.03 17.49
N LEU A 80 -5.82 -10.94 16.83
CA LEU A 80 -6.23 -9.71 17.47
C LEU A 80 -7.75 -9.55 17.56
N GLN A 81 -8.54 -10.46 16.97
CA GLN A 81 -10.02 -10.41 16.97
C GLN A 81 -10.59 -9.06 16.49
N ALA A 82 -9.90 -8.41 15.55
CA ALA A 82 -10.42 -7.23 14.86
C ALA A 82 -11.32 -7.63 13.69
N GLU A 83 -12.19 -6.72 13.25
CA GLU A 83 -13.05 -6.97 12.08
C GLU A 83 -12.37 -6.51 10.79
N TYR A 84 -11.60 -5.42 10.87
CA TYR A 84 -10.90 -4.85 9.72
C TYR A 84 -9.41 -4.67 10.01
N ALA A 85 -8.58 -4.87 9.00
CA ALA A 85 -7.16 -4.60 9.06
C ALA A 85 -6.67 -3.82 7.84
N LEU A 86 -5.78 -2.86 8.09
CA LEU A 86 -4.86 -2.32 7.12
C LEU A 86 -3.48 -2.91 7.40
N VAL A 87 -2.93 -3.66 6.45
CA VAL A 87 -1.55 -4.20 6.54
C VAL A 87 -0.64 -3.36 5.64
N VAL A 88 0.44 -2.83 6.21
CA VAL A 88 1.38 -1.93 5.52
C VAL A 88 2.83 -2.37 5.65
N ASP A 89 3.66 -2.00 4.66
CA ASP A 89 5.11 -2.10 4.73
C ASP A 89 5.66 -1.09 5.75
N GLY A 90 6.16 -1.59 6.88
CA GLY A 90 6.59 -0.72 7.98
C GLY A 90 7.82 0.12 7.68
N ALA A 91 8.64 -0.25 6.70
CA ALA A 91 9.90 0.42 6.43
C ALA A 91 9.79 1.66 5.52
N ASP A 92 8.69 1.79 4.77
CA ASP A 92 8.59 2.80 3.72
C ASP A 92 7.17 3.26 3.35
N ALA A 93 6.15 2.84 4.10
CA ALA A 93 4.80 3.43 4.03
C ALA A 93 4.64 4.56 5.06
N ILE A 94 4.08 5.69 4.63
CA ILE A 94 3.81 6.88 5.44
C ILE A 94 2.35 7.29 5.24
N CYS A 95 1.59 7.38 6.32
CA CYS A 95 0.26 7.95 6.35
C CYS A 95 0.37 9.49 6.35
N LEU A 96 -0.25 10.11 5.36
CA LEU A 96 -0.19 11.55 5.13
C LEU A 96 -1.48 12.25 5.57
N GLN A 97 -2.60 11.53 5.58
CA GLN A 97 -3.91 12.04 5.97
C GLN A 97 -4.70 10.96 6.73
N ALA A 98 -5.62 11.39 7.60
CA ALA A 98 -6.56 10.48 8.25
C ALA A 98 -7.33 9.65 7.20
N LEU A 99 -7.45 8.36 7.44
CA LEU A 99 -8.10 7.43 6.52
C LEU A 99 -9.61 7.35 6.81
N PRO A 100 -10.46 7.18 5.77
CA PRO A 100 -11.82 6.72 5.99
C PRO A 100 -11.84 5.39 6.75
N ARG A 101 -12.96 5.08 7.41
CA ARG A 101 -13.16 3.77 8.04
C ARG A 101 -12.93 2.66 7.01
N PHE A 102 -12.27 1.58 7.41
CA PHE A 102 -11.86 0.54 6.44
C PHE A 102 -13.06 -0.15 5.78
N GLU A 103 -14.16 -0.29 6.50
CA GLU A 103 -15.46 -0.71 5.97
C GLU A 103 -15.90 0.10 4.74
N GLN A 104 -15.74 1.43 4.78
CA GLN A 104 -16.11 2.33 3.67
C GLN A 104 -15.19 2.15 2.46
N LEU A 105 -13.91 1.84 2.68
CA LEU A 105 -12.96 1.57 1.61
C LEU A 105 -13.23 0.20 0.96
N LEU A 106 -13.57 -0.79 1.77
CA LEU A 106 -13.84 -2.16 1.34
C LEU A 106 -15.19 -2.29 0.63
N ARG A 107 -16.20 -1.48 0.95
CA ARG A 107 -17.51 -1.48 0.26
C ARG A 107 -18.15 -2.88 0.22
N GLY A 108 -18.04 -3.62 1.33
CA GLY A 108 -18.53 -5.00 1.45
C GLY A 108 -17.61 -6.07 0.84
N ALA A 109 -16.50 -5.69 0.21
CA ALA A 109 -15.52 -6.64 -0.32
C ALA A 109 -14.64 -7.23 0.78
N SER A 110 -14.04 -8.39 0.48
CA SER A 110 -13.13 -9.09 1.39
C SER A 110 -11.74 -8.44 1.43
N PHE A 111 -11.33 -7.79 0.35
CA PHE A 111 -10.00 -7.19 0.17
C PHE A 111 -10.08 -5.88 -0.62
N ALA A 112 -9.19 -4.94 -0.29
CA ALA A 112 -8.95 -3.78 -1.15
C ALA A 112 -7.46 -3.39 -1.21
N GLY A 113 -7.02 -2.89 -2.36
CA GLY A 113 -5.64 -2.46 -2.57
C GLY A 113 -5.48 -1.60 -3.83
N ALA A 114 -4.37 -0.89 -3.95
CA ALA A 114 -4.09 -0.07 -5.13
C ALA A 114 -3.14 -0.79 -6.09
N VAL A 115 -3.30 -0.51 -7.38
CA VAL A 115 -2.48 -1.07 -8.45
C VAL A 115 -1.03 -0.57 -8.34
N GLU A 116 -0.08 -1.48 -8.52
CA GLU A 116 1.35 -1.20 -8.65
C GLU A 116 1.64 -0.39 -9.91
N TRP A 117 2.61 0.53 -9.83
CA TRP A 117 2.96 1.40 -10.94
C TRP A 117 3.95 0.71 -11.87
N THR A 118 3.50 -0.37 -12.49
CA THR A 118 4.28 -1.24 -13.37
C THR A 118 3.55 -1.42 -14.71
N PRO A 119 4.26 -1.67 -15.83
CA PRO A 119 3.64 -2.26 -17.01
C PRO A 119 2.86 -3.53 -16.67
N PRO A 120 1.94 -3.97 -17.54
CA PRO A 120 1.17 -5.20 -17.34
C PRO A 120 2.06 -6.39 -16.94
N VAL A 121 1.62 -7.14 -15.94
CA VAL A 121 2.39 -8.25 -15.35
C VAL A 121 1.71 -9.56 -15.69
N ARG A 122 2.50 -10.58 -16.00
CA ARG A 122 1.99 -11.95 -16.18
C ARG A 122 1.94 -12.66 -14.82
N ILE A 123 0.77 -13.18 -14.48
CA ILE A 123 0.54 -14.02 -13.31
C ILE A 123 0.12 -15.44 -13.74
N MET A 124 0.46 -16.43 -12.93
CA MET A 124 0.03 -17.81 -13.17
C MET A 124 -1.50 -17.93 -13.06
N GLY A 125 -2.11 -18.79 -13.88
CA GLY A 125 -3.54 -19.10 -13.83
C GLY A 125 -4.45 -18.18 -14.65
N GLN A 126 -4.08 -16.91 -14.87
CA GLN A 126 -4.88 -15.95 -15.64
C GLN A 126 -4.17 -15.39 -16.88
N GLY A 127 -2.83 -15.27 -16.86
CA GLY A 127 -2.09 -14.59 -17.92
C GLY A 127 -1.73 -13.16 -17.53
N SER A 128 -1.93 -12.19 -18.43
CA SER A 128 -1.52 -10.80 -18.20
C SER A 128 -2.58 -9.99 -17.45
N THR A 129 -2.16 -9.12 -16.53
CA THR A 129 -3.04 -8.18 -15.82
C THR A 129 -2.42 -6.78 -15.78
N SER A 130 -3.25 -5.75 -16.03
CA SER A 130 -2.93 -4.35 -15.78
C SER A 130 -3.36 -3.88 -14.38
N ALA A 131 -4.05 -4.74 -13.63
CA ALA A 131 -4.57 -4.46 -12.30
C ALA A 131 -3.69 -5.09 -11.19
N TYR A 132 -2.40 -5.31 -11.47
CA TYR A 132 -1.47 -5.94 -10.53
C TYR A 132 -1.35 -5.11 -9.24
N ILE A 133 -1.82 -5.64 -8.13
CA ILE A 133 -1.96 -4.93 -6.86
C ILE A 133 -0.62 -4.90 -6.12
N ASN A 134 -0.24 -3.73 -5.58
CA ASN A 134 0.92 -3.65 -4.71
C ASN A 134 0.59 -4.22 -3.31
N ALA A 135 1.44 -5.10 -2.81
CA ALA A 135 1.19 -5.85 -1.58
C ALA A 135 1.57 -5.09 -0.29
N GLY A 136 2.29 -3.98 -0.41
CA GLY A 136 2.78 -3.22 0.73
C GLY A 136 1.75 -2.28 1.37
N VAL A 137 0.55 -2.14 0.80
CA VAL A 137 -0.58 -1.47 1.45
C VAL A 137 -1.86 -2.19 1.05
N THR A 138 -2.46 -2.91 1.99
CA THR A 138 -3.62 -3.77 1.73
C THR A 138 -4.67 -3.69 2.84
N PHE A 139 -5.94 -3.58 2.47
CA PHE A 139 -7.08 -3.55 3.38
C PHE A 139 -7.81 -4.88 3.34
N TRP A 140 -8.26 -5.34 4.51
CA TRP A 140 -8.86 -6.66 4.70
C TRP A 140 -10.07 -6.56 5.61
N HIS A 141 -11.19 -7.17 5.18
CA HIS A 141 -12.24 -7.59 6.10
C HIS A 141 -11.83 -8.95 6.66
N LEU A 142 -11.34 -8.98 7.90
CA LEU A 142 -10.64 -10.13 8.47
C LEU A 142 -11.49 -11.41 8.47
N PRO A 143 -12.79 -11.38 8.85
CA PRO A 143 -13.64 -12.57 8.79
C PRO A 143 -13.81 -13.13 7.38
N SER A 144 -14.22 -12.33 6.39
CA SER A 144 -14.56 -12.86 5.06
C SER A 144 -13.34 -13.20 4.20
N SER A 145 -12.18 -12.57 4.43
CA SER A 145 -10.96 -12.87 3.67
C SER A 145 -10.08 -13.96 4.28
N ARG A 146 -10.53 -14.68 5.33
CA ARG A 146 -9.69 -15.67 6.03
C ARG A 146 -9.09 -16.72 5.08
N THR A 147 -9.93 -17.39 4.31
CA THR A 147 -9.52 -18.45 3.38
C THR A 147 -8.56 -17.93 2.31
N MET A 148 -8.78 -16.71 1.83
CA MET A 148 -7.91 -16.01 0.88
C MET A 148 -6.50 -15.80 1.47
N ARG A 149 -6.39 -15.26 2.68
CA ARG A 149 -5.11 -15.02 3.36
C ARG A 149 -4.39 -16.33 3.70
N GLU A 150 -5.12 -17.33 4.17
CA GLU A 150 -4.59 -18.66 4.46
C GLU A 150 -4.02 -19.33 3.19
N GLU A 151 -4.70 -19.22 2.05
CA GLU A 151 -4.19 -19.75 0.78
C GLU A 151 -2.90 -19.03 0.34
N ILE A 152 -2.85 -17.70 0.42
CA ILE A 152 -1.66 -16.92 0.08
C ILE A 152 -0.47 -17.37 0.94
N VAL A 153 -0.68 -17.50 2.25
CA VAL A 153 0.36 -17.96 3.20
C VAL A 153 0.76 -19.40 2.93
N ALA A 154 -0.19 -20.30 2.66
CA ALA A 154 0.10 -21.70 2.37
C ALA A 154 0.97 -21.87 1.11
N ARG A 155 0.64 -21.13 0.04
CA ARG A 155 1.47 -21.08 -1.18
C ARG A 155 2.86 -20.53 -0.90
N GLY A 156 2.91 -19.41 -0.16
CA GLY A 156 4.16 -18.79 0.26
C GLY A 156 5.02 -19.67 1.14
N ARG A 157 4.43 -20.58 1.92
CA ARG A 157 5.14 -21.60 2.71
C ARG A 157 5.67 -22.71 1.81
N ALA A 158 4.85 -23.20 0.87
CA ALA A 158 5.19 -24.33 0.01
C ALA A 158 6.26 -23.99 -1.03
N HIS A 159 6.24 -22.79 -1.59
CA HIS A 159 7.14 -22.41 -2.68
C HIS A 159 7.60 -20.95 -2.54
N TYR A 160 8.84 -20.65 -2.95
CA TYR A 160 9.40 -19.30 -2.94
C TYR A 160 10.16 -19.00 -4.22
N ARG A 161 9.68 -18.01 -4.96
CA ARG A 161 10.22 -17.61 -6.27
C ARG A 161 11.24 -16.49 -6.18
N GLY A 162 11.24 -15.72 -5.10
CA GLY A 162 12.19 -14.62 -4.92
C GLY A 162 11.64 -13.42 -4.17
N PRO A 163 12.34 -12.28 -4.22
CA PRO A 163 12.13 -11.17 -3.28
C PRO A 163 10.75 -10.51 -3.24
N PHE A 164 9.93 -10.67 -4.27
CA PHE A 164 8.59 -10.07 -4.42
C PHE A 164 7.48 -11.12 -4.52
N ASP A 165 7.79 -12.36 -4.12
CA ASP A 165 6.89 -13.49 -4.32
C ASP A 165 5.59 -13.39 -3.51
N ASP A 166 5.61 -12.69 -2.37
CA ASP A 166 4.41 -12.37 -1.60
C ASP A 166 3.41 -11.56 -2.44
N GLN A 167 3.88 -10.54 -3.17
CA GLN A 167 3.03 -9.76 -4.07
C GLN A 167 2.57 -10.58 -5.27
N THR A 168 3.45 -11.39 -5.86
CA THR A 168 3.08 -12.27 -6.99
C THR A 168 2.00 -13.27 -6.55
N THR A 169 2.19 -13.93 -5.41
CA THR A 169 1.27 -14.93 -4.88
C THR A 169 -0.06 -14.29 -4.46
N LEU A 170 -0.04 -13.11 -3.83
CA LEU A 170 -1.24 -12.33 -3.55
C LEU A 170 -2.05 -12.13 -4.83
N ASN A 171 -1.43 -11.59 -5.88
CA ASN A 171 -2.10 -11.31 -7.14
C ASN A 171 -2.62 -12.57 -7.84
N GLU A 172 -1.85 -13.66 -7.84
CA GLU A 172 -2.31 -14.95 -8.38
C GLU A 172 -3.57 -15.43 -7.66
N VAL A 173 -3.60 -15.41 -6.34
CA VAL A 173 -4.78 -15.84 -5.57
C VAL A 173 -5.97 -14.92 -5.82
N LEU A 174 -5.77 -13.60 -5.68
CA LEU A 174 -6.84 -12.61 -5.83
C LEU A 174 -7.48 -12.69 -7.22
N HIS A 175 -6.68 -12.59 -8.27
CA HIS A 175 -7.20 -12.46 -9.62
C HIS A 175 -7.74 -13.78 -10.19
N THR A 176 -7.19 -14.93 -9.78
CA THR A 176 -7.66 -16.22 -10.32
C THR A 176 -8.85 -16.82 -9.57
N LYS A 177 -9.01 -16.54 -8.26
CA LYS A 177 -10.00 -17.22 -7.42
C LYS A 177 -11.00 -16.31 -6.71
N TYR A 178 -10.62 -15.07 -6.44
CA TYR A 178 -11.39 -14.17 -5.57
C TYR A 178 -11.65 -12.80 -6.22
N PHE A 179 -11.62 -12.73 -7.56
CA PHE A 179 -11.69 -11.47 -8.31
C PHE A 179 -13.03 -10.72 -8.11
N ASP A 180 -14.06 -11.43 -7.68
CA ASP A 180 -15.39 -10.93 -7.34
C ASP A 180 -15.48 -10.36 -5.92
N GLN A 181 -14.45 -10.57 -5.09
CA GLN A 181 -14.40 -10.15 -3.69
C GLN A 181 -13.33 -9.07 -3.43
N ILE A 182 -12.81 -8.43 -4.48
CA ILE A 182 -11.79 -7.39 -4.37
C ILE A 182 -12.32 -6.02 -4.78
N VAL A 183 -11.77 -4.99 -4.16
CA VAL A 183 -11.90 -3.60 -4.56
C VAL A 183 -10.53 -3.04 -4.94
N ILE A 184 -10.41 -2.53 -6.17
CA ILE A 184 -9.24 -1.76 -6.59
C ILE A 184 -9.42 -0.31 -6.13
N LEU A 185 -8.49 0.18 -5.32
CA LEU A 185 -8.48 1.54 -4.78
C LEU A 185 -7.73 2.51 -5.71
N PRO A 186 -8.08 3.80 -5.67
CA PRO A 186 -7.25 4.85 -6.27
C PRO A 186 -5.82 4.81 -5.72
N SER A 187 -4.85 5.21 -6.56
CA SER A 187 -3.44 5.22 -6.18
C SER A 187 -3.11 6.14 -5.00
N GLN A 188 -4.00 7.06 -4.62
CA GLN A 188 -3.88 7.90 -3.43
C GLN A 188 -3.72 7.09 -2.13
N PHE A 189 -4.20 5.84 -2.11
CA PHE A 189 -4.08 4.91 -0.97
C PHE A 189 -2.81 4.05 -1.01
N ASN A 190 -1.98 4.15 -2.05
CA ASN A 190 -0.66 3.52 -2.13
C ASN A 190 0.17 4.27 -3.18
N TRP A 191 0.60 5.48 -2.83
CA TRP A 191 1.19 6.42 -3.78
C TRP A 191 2.69 6.19 -3.93
N ARG A 192 3.09 5.78 -5.14
CA ARG A 192 4.46 5.30 -5.42
C ARG A 192 5.39 6.35 -6.04
N ALA A 193 4.86 7.53 -6.38
CA ALA A 193 5.60 8.55 -7.14
C ALA A 193 6.92 8.98 -6.50
N LEU A 194 7.85 9.43 -7.33
CA LEU A 194 9.07 10.08 -6.85
C LEU A 194 8.71 11.49 -6.37
N TYR A 195 8.80 11.74 -5.05
CA TYR A 195 8.50 13.06 -4.50
C TYR A 195 9.75 13.94 -4.57
N ARG A 196 9.70 15.01 -5.40
CA ARG A 196 10.77 16.01 -5.64
C ARG A 196 12.16 15.47 -6.02
N LYS A 197 12.30 14.15 -6.10
CA LYS A 197 13.56 13.48 -6.33
C LYS A 197 13.78 13.20 -7.80
N ASN A 198 14.95 13.61 -8.29
CA ASN A 198 15.40 13.25 -9.63
C ASN A 198 16.19 11.94 -9.57
N PHE A 199 15.49 10.80 -9.61
CA PHE A 199 16.15 9.51 -9.87
C PHE A 199 16.16 9.23 -11.37
N ARG A 200 17.30 9.49 -12.02
CA ARG A 200 17.59 9.05 -13.39
C ARG A 200 18.77 8.07 -13.42
N SER A 201 18.76 7.07 -12.54
CA SER A 201 19.80 6.02 -12.59
C SER A 201 19.41 4.93 -13.60
N TRP A 202 20.38 4.41 -14.35
CA TRP A 202 20.20 3.25 -15.24
C TRP A 202 19.99 1.93 -14.51
N ARG A 203 20.16 1.89 -13.18
CA ARG A 203 20.09 0.66 -12.36
C ARG A 203 18.73 0.44 -11.69
N HIS A 204 17.76 1.32 -11.90
CA HIS A 204 16.47 1.23 -11.22
C HIS A 204 15.30 1.37 -12.20
N ASN A 205 14.30 0.48 -12.04
CA ASN A 205 13.07 0.45 -12.83
C ASN A 205 12.15 1.69 -12.64
N PHE A 206 12.54 2.65 -11.80
CA PHE A 206 11.76 3.87 -11.49
C PHE A 206 11.74 4.91 -12.61
N ARG A 207 12.40 4.67 -13.75
CA ARG A 207 12.33 5.58 -14.90
C ARG A 207 10.90 5.81 -15.41
N SER A 208 10.00 4.87 -15.17
CA SER A 208 8.59 4.96 -15.54
C SER A 208 7.71 5.59 -14.45
N TRP A 209 8.22 5.84 -13.24
CA TRP A 209 7.41 6.39 -12.16
C TRP A 209 7.32 7.91 -12.30
N PRO A 210 6.13 8.50 -12.24
CA PRO A 210 5.99 9.95 -12.35
C PRO A 210 6.67 10.62 -11.16
N ARG A 211 7.23 11.79 -11.44
CA ARG A 211 7.72 12.71 -10.42
C ARG A 211 6.57 13.64 -10.02
N VAL A 212 6.46 13.93 -8.73
CA VAL A 212 5.50 14.89 -8.21
C VAL A 212 6.17 15.89 -7.28
N ASP A 213 5.65 17.11 -7.25
CA ASP A 213 6.19 18.20 -6.43
C ASP A 213 5.25 18.60 -5.27
N CYS A 214 4.04 18.04 -5.24
CA CYS A 214 3.06 18.15 -4.14
C CYS A 214 2.57 16.76 -3.67
N LEU A 215 2.02 16.71 -2.46
CA LEU A 215 1.45 15.51 -1.84
C LEU A 215 -0.06 15.66 -1.53
N ASP A 216 -0.69 16.71 -2.06
CA ASP A 216 -2.12 16.96 -1.84
C ASP A 216 -2.97 15.82 -2.40
N GLY A 217 -3.99 15.43 -1.64
CA GLY A 217 -4.86 14.30 -1.94
C GLY A 217 -4.23 12.92 -1.77
N VAL A 218 -2.95 12.82 -1.37
CA VAL A 218 -2.33 11.53 -1.05
C VAL A 218 -2.65 11.13 0.38
N TYR A 219 -3.19 9.94 0.58
CA TYR A 219 -3.49 9.37 1.89
C TYR A 219 -2.32 8.55 2.43
N ILE A 220 -1.74 7.69 1.60
CA ILE A 220 -0.61 6.83 1.98
C ILE A 220 0.47 6.94 0.91
N TYR A 221 1.63 7.44 1.30
CA TYR A 221 2.83 7.47 0.47
C TYR A 221 3.66 6.21 0.70
N HIS A 222 4.17 5.60 -0.37
CA HIS A 222 4.89 4.33 -0.27
C HIS A 222 6.07 4.30 -1.25
N ASN A 223 7.25 4.71 -0.78
CA ASN A 223 8.47 4.65 -1.57
C ASN A 223 9.71 4.79 -0.67
N GLN A 224 10.44 3.69 -0.47
CA GLN A 224 11.66 3.67 0.37
C GLN A 224 12.69 4.75 0.02
N HIS A 225 12.75 5.19 -1.23
CA HIS A 225 13.79 6.11 -1.66
C HIS A 225 13.48 7.58 -1.35
N CYS A 226 12.25 7.90 -0.94
CA CYS A 226 11.81 9.28 -0.68
C CYS A 226 11.31 9.49 0.75
N VAL A 227 11.35 8.48 1.63
CA VAL A 227 10.89 8.55 3.03
C VAL A 227 11.41 9.80 3.75
N ARG A 228 12.70 10.10 3.63
CA ARG A 228 13.30 11.27 4.27
C ARG A 228 12.73 12.59 3.74
N GLU A 229 12.66 12.75 2.42
CA GLU A 229 12.21 13.97 1.76
C GLU A 229 10.72 14.24 2.03
N VAL A 230 9.91 13.17 2.07
CA VAL A 230 8.50 13.25 2.44
C VAL A 230 8.35 13.67 3.90
N ASN A 231 9.08 13.04 4.83
CA ASN A 231 9.05 13.44 6.24
C ASN A 231 9.48 14.90 6.46
N GLU A 232 10.52 15.36 5.77
CA GLU A 232 10.94 16.77 5.82
C GLU A 232 9.85 17.72 5.29
N ALA A 233 9.14 17.32 4.24
CA ALA A 233 8.05 18.12 3.70
C ALA A 233 6.85 18.20 4.66
N ILE A 234 6.44 17.07 5.26
CA ILE A 234 5.32 17.04 6.22
C ILE A 234 5.62 17.95 7.42
N ARG A 235 6.86 17.94 7.93
CA ARG A 235 7.26 18.80 9.06
C ARG A 235 7.25 20.29 8.75
N ARG A 236 7.41 20.67 7.48
CA ARG A 236 7.53 22.07 7.03
C ARG A 236 6.23 22.64 6.44
N SER A 237 5.27 21.80 6.10
CA SER A 237 4.08 22.21 5.34
C SER A 237 2.86 22.36 6.23
N ALA A 238 1.91 23.18 5.79
CA ALA A 238 0.55 23.17 6.32
C ALA A 238 -0.09 21.77 6.17
N PRO A 239 -1.18 21.47 6.89
CA PRO A 239 -1.90 20.21 6.73
C PRO A 239 -2.22 19.95 5.26
N LEU A 240 -1.91 18.73 4.79
CA LEU A 240 -2.21 18.32 3.42
C LEU A 240 -3.71 18.38 3.19
N VAL A 241 -4.12 18.91 2.03
CA VAL A 241 -5.53 19.06 1.66
C VAL A 241 -5.96 17.97 0.70
N ARG A 242 -7.27 17.79 0.52
CA ARG A 242 -7.80 16.96 -0.57
C ARG A 242 -7.43 17.61 -1.91
N ALA A 243 -7.14 16.78 -2.90
CA ALA A 243 -6.95 17.27 -4.26
C ALA A 243 -8.27 17.85 -4.79
N GLU A 244 -8.24 19.07 -5.30
CA GLU A 244 -9.38 19.69 -5.96
C GLU A 244 -9.33 19.41 -7.46
N LEU A 245 -10.46 18.95 -8.01
CA LEU A 245 -10.64 18.83 -9.44
C LEU A 245 -11.05 20.21 -9.99
N PRO A 246 -10.20 20.91 -10.75
CA PRO A 246 -10.58 22.21 -11.31
C PRO A 246 -11.75 22.02 -12.28
N GLY A 247 -12.67 22.99 -12.27
CA GLY A 247 -13.77 23.04 -13.23
C GLY A 247 -13.26 23.08 -14.67
N LEU A 248 -13.91 22.34 -15.56
CA LEU A 248 -13.64 22.42 -16.99
C LEU A 248 -14.47 23.55 -17.61
N PRO A 249 -13.92 24.31 -18.58
CA PRO A 249 -14.70 25.28 -19.32
C PRO A 249 -15.84 24.55 -20.06
N GLN A 250 -17.05 25.11 -20.00
CA GLN A 250 -18.19 24.56 -20.75
C GLN A 250 -17.98 24.71 -22.25
N ASP A 251 -18.31 23.65 -22.98
CA ASP A 251 -18.42 23.70 -24.43
C ASP A 251 -19.69 24.45 -24.79
N ARG A 252 -19.55 25.63 -25.39
CA ARG A 252 -20.68 26.45 -25.83
C ARG A 252 -21.33 25.92 -27.11
N GLU A 253 -20.57 25.18 -27.91
CA GLU A 253 -20.96 24.62 -29.21
C GLU A 253 -20.26 23.27 -29.44
N PRO A 254 -20.79 22.40 -30.32
CA PRO A 254 -20.10 21.18 -30.74
C PRO A 254 -18.69 21.49 -31.27
N LEU A 255 -17.69 20.75 -30.79
CA LEU A 255 -16.30 20.97 -31.18
C LEU A 255 -16.08 20.54 -32.63
N SER A 256 -15.54 21.45 -33.43
CA SER A 256 -15.08 21.10 -34.78
C SER A 256 -13.89 20.14 -34.72
N PRO A 257 -13.61 19.35 -35.79
CA PRO A 257 -12.44 18.47 -35.85
C PRO A 257 -11.11 19.19 -35.56
N ALA A 258 -10.97 20.44 -35.99
CA ALA A 258 -9.79 21.26 -35.71
C ALA A 258 -9.67 21.60 -34.22
N MET A 259 -10.78 21.94 -33.56
CA MET A 259 -10.80 22.21 -32.11
C MET A 259 -10.47 20.96 -31.30
N LEU A 260 -10.96 19.78 -31.72
CA LEU A 260 -10.60 18.51 -31.10
C LEU A 260 -9.12 18.19 -31.23
N LEU A 261 -8.53 18.42 -32.41
CA LEU A 261 -7.09 18.24 -32.62
C LEU A 261 -6.28 19.19 -31.72
N TRP A 262 -6.67 20.46 -31.64
CA TRP A 262 -6.03 21.45 -30.78
C TRP A 262 -6.11 21.08 -29.30
N ARG A 263 -7.28 20.63 -28.83
CA ARG A 263 -7.44 20.14 -27.45
C ARG A 263 -6.58 18.92 -27.16
N ARG A 264 -6.45 17.97 -28.10
CA ARG A 264 -5.55 16.82 -27.94
C ARG A 264 -4.10 17.26 -27.79
N ILE A 265 -3.66 18.24 -28.58
CA ILE A 265 -2.29 18.78 -28.50
C ILE A 265 -2.09 19.49 -27.16
N LEU A 266 -3.02 20.39 -26.77
CA LEU A 266 -2.94 21.11 -25.48
C LEU A 266 -2.95 20.16 -24.28
N ASN A 267 -3.82 19.13 -24.30
CA ASN A 267 -3.86 18.11 -23.24
C ASN A 267 -2.55 17.33 -23.17
N ARG A 268 -1.98 16.98 -24.33
CA ARG A 268 -0.66 16.33 -24.35
C ARG A 268 0.39 17.24 -23.72
N LEU A 269 0.45 18.53 -24.07
CA LEU A 269 1.40 19.46 -23.47
C LEU A 269 1.17 19.68 -21.96
N ARG A 270 -0.08 19.61 -21.49
CA ARG A 270 -0.43 19.83 -20.08
C ARG A 270 -0.17 18.63 -19.18
N TYR A 271 -0.28 17.41 -19.72
CA TYR A 271 -0.23 16.15 -18.96
C TYR A 271 0.94 15.21 -19.38
N SER A 272 1.88 15.69 -20.21
CA SER A 272 3.16 15.00 -20.51
C SER A 272 4.29 15.57 -19.66
#